data_AF-A0A7C9HH34-F1
#
_entry.id   AF-A0A7C9HH34-F1
#
_cell.length_a   1.000
_cell.length_b   1.000
_cell.length_c   1.000
_cell.angle_alpha   90.00
_cell.angle_beta   90.00
_cell.angle_gamma   90.00
#
_symmetry.space_group_name_H-M   'P 1'
#
loop_
_entity.id
_entity.type
_entity.pdbx_description
1 polymer ?
#
loop_
_entity_poly.entity_id
_entity_poly.type
_entity_poly.pdbx_seq_one_letter_code
_entity_poly.pdbx_strand_id
1 'polypeptide(L)'
;MPMQTSNSITPAPSQTTETTGTTGTASFRTEAATRRAARRNRIGRRRRLVLAGALVAVGAVAATGLSVNSSLAAQRVAETSALTASTGLAAEQLGAYAGVAEAKVHAEAQDTLTLAEDTLSSVEGKIDADPLASSVATLGDYEALPLDEVRDLTISTRAEIRKAEEAATAHDREVAEREAADALARANTPDGAKQTARAMAASQYGWGEAEFQCLVQLWTKESGWNYQAVNASSGAYGIVQAWPAEKLATAGADWRTNAATQIKWGLDYIARGYGSPCAAWGHSQSVNWY
;
A
#
# COMPACT_ATOMS: atom_id res chain seq x y z
N MET A 1 44.46 -49.75 -40.47
CA MET A 1 45.63 -50.35 -39.81
C MET A 1 45.84 -49.65 -38.47
N PRO A 2 46.03 -50.40 -37.38
CA PRO A 2 45.94 -49.90 -36.01
C PRO A 2 47.29 -49.32 -35.53
N MET A 3 47.27 -48.57 -34.43
CA MET A 3 48.10 -48.80 -33.24
C MET A 3 47.72 -47.79 -32.15
N GLN A 4 47.28 -48.34 -31.02
CA GLN A 4 47.10 -47.70 -29.73
C GLN A 4 48.46 -47.30 -29.14
N THR A 5 48.48 -46.24 -28.34
CA THR A 5 49.14 -46.28 -27.02
C THR A 5 48.40 -45.35 -26.06
N SER A 6 47.75 -45.96 -25.07
CA SER A 6 47.29 -45.34 -23.83
C SER A 6 48.47 -44.91 -22.97
N ASN A 7 48.31 -43.87 -22.17
CA ASN A 7 48.75 -43.91 -20.78
C ASN A 7 47.93 -42.94 -19.91
N SER A 8 47.26 -43.52 -18.92
CA SER A 8 46.63 -42.86 -17.78
C SER A 8 47.64 -42.86 -16.62
N ILE A 9 47.58 -41.88 -15.70
CA ILE A 9 47.73 -42.02 -14.23
C ILE A 9 47.50 -40.65 -13.54
N THR A 10 46.32 -40.56 -12.93
CA THR A 10 45.89 -40.12 -11.58
C THR A 10 46.68 -39.07 -10.74
N PRO A 11 45.98 -38.19 -9.98
CA PRO A 11 46.52 -37.07 -9.19
C PRO A 11 46.64 -37.34 -7.67
N ALA A 12 47.35 -36.47 -6.94
CA ALA A 12 47.24 -36.15 -5.48
C ALA A 12 48.47 -35.31 -5.00
N PRO A 13 48.49 -34.67 -3.80
CA PRO A 13 47.45 -34.48 -2.78
C PRO A 13 47.26 -33.02 -2.27
N SER A 14 46.16 -32.86 -1.55
CA SER A 14 45.79 -31.78 -0.64
C SER A 14 46.83 -31.53 0.46
N GLN A 15 47.01 -30.26 0.85
CA GLN A 15 47.50 -29.90 2.19
C GLN A 15 46.47 -29.05 2.93
N THR A 16 45.98 -29.67 4.00
CA THR A 16 45.33 -29.10 5.17
C THR A 16 46.33 -28.33 6.02
N THR A 17 45.97 -27.13 6.49
CA THR A 17 46.43 -26.59 7.77
C THR A 17 45.24 -26.02 8.53
N GLU A 18 45.08 -26.55 9.75
CA GLU A 18 44.11 -26.21 10.78
C GLU A 18 44.27 -24.78 11.32
N THR A 19 43.12 -24.12 11.48
CA THR A 19 42.55 -23.57 12.72
C THR A 19 43.45 -23.23 13.91
N THR A 20 43.45 -21.94 14.30
CA THR A 20 43.48 -21.50 15.71
C THR A 20 42.70 -20.19 15.91
N GLY A 21 41.73 -20.20 16.83
CA GLY A 21 41.28 -19.09 17.71
C GLY A 21 40.53 -17.92 17.06
N THR A 22 39.19 -17.85 17.09
CA THR A 22 38.29 -17.53 18.22
C THR A 22 38.43 -16.09 18.76
N THR A 23 37.41 -15.26 18.48
CA THR A 23 36.60 -14.44 19.42
C THR A 23 36.43 -12.99 18.95
N GLY A 24 35.18 -12.56 18.71
CA GLY A 24 34.84 -11.14 18.79
C GLY A 24 33.93 -10.57 17.69
N THR A 25 32.73 -11.12 17.46
CA THR A 25 31.74 -10.38 16.63
C THR A 25 30.27 -10.64 17.00
N ALA A 26 30.01 -11.27 18.14
CA ALA A 26 28.65 -11.51 18.63
C ALA A 26 28.15 -10.46 19.67
N SER A 27 29.03 -9.60 20.20
CA SER A 27 28.64 -8.64 21.26
C SER A 27 28.03 -7.34 20.71
N PHE A 28 28.38 -6.91 19.50
CA PHE A 28 27.93 -5.62 18.95
C PHE A 28 26.49 -5.61 18.42
N ARG A 29 25.87 -6.77 18.16
CA ARG A 29 24.46 -6.83 17.71
C ARG A 29 23.45 -6.78 18.86
N THR A 30 23.87 -7.07 20.10
CA THR A 30 22.98 -7.06 21.27
C THR A 30 22.97 -5.70 21.99
N GLU A 31 24.03 -4.89 21.86
CA GLU A 31 24.06 -3.51 22.39
C GLU A 31 23.21 -2.51 21.58
N ALA A 32 23.05 -2.71 20.27
CA ALA A 32 22.26 -1.81 19.44
C ALA A 32 20.74 -1.97 19.70
N ALA A 33 20.29 -3.19 20.01
CA ALA A 33 18.88 -3.48 20.32
C ALA A 33 18.47 -2.98 21.73
N THR A 34 19.40 -2.96 22.69
CA THR A 34 19.14 -2.47 24.06
C THR A 34 19.15 -0.93 24.15
N ARG A 35 19.92 -0.23 23.31
CA ARG A 35 19.88 1.26 23.23
C ARG A 35 18.59 1.81 22.59
N ARG A 36 18.00 1.10 21.62
CA ARG A 36 16.69 1.50 21.01
C ARG A 36 15.51 1.32 21.98
N ALA A 37 15.54 0.34 22.88
CA ALA A 37 14.52 0.14 23.91
C ALA A 37 14.59 1.20 25.04
N ALA A 38 15.79 1.67 25.41
CA ALA A 38 15.97 2.71 26.43
C ALA A 38 15.53 4.11 25.97
N ARG A 39 15.57 4.41 24.65
CA ARG A 39 15.13 5.70 24.11
C ARG A 39 13.60 5.82 24.03
N ARG A 40 12.90 4.70 23.84
CA ARG A 40 11.42 4.67 23.79
C ARG A 40 10.77 4.89 25.17
N ASN A 41 11.46 4.57 26.26
CA ASN A 41 10.97 4.76 27.63
C ASN A 41 11.23 6.15 28.23
N ARG A 42 11.98 7.04 27.56
CA ARG A 42 12.14 8.44 28.01
C ARG A 42 11.02 9.38 27.53
N ILE A 43 10.23 8.97 26.55
CA ILE A 43 9.14 9.77 25.97
C ILE A 43 7.84 9.64 26.78
N GLY A 44 7.71 8.62 27.65
CA GLY A 44 6.49 8.34 28.41
C GLY A 44 6.36 8.98 29.80
N ARG A 45 7.34 9.75 30.30
CA ARG A 45 7.36 10.20 31.72
C ARG A 45 7.40 11.72 31.95
N ARG A 46 7.21 12.55 30.93
CA ARG A 46 7.06 14.03 31.07
C ARG A 46 5.62 14.54 30.88
N ARG A 47 4.62 13.66 30.95
CA ARG A 47 3.21 14.05 31.13
C ARG A 47 2.85 13.89 32.61
N ARG A 48 3.07 14.93 33.42
CA ARG A 48 2.33 15.27 34.66
C ARG A 48 3.02 16.46 35.33
N LEU A 49 2.20 17.48 35.68
CA LEU A 49 2.50 18.76 36.34
C LEU A 49 3.11 19.77 35.36
N VAL A 50 2.37 20.78 34.88
CA VAL A 50 1.83 21.91 35.67
C VAL A 50 0.42 22.29 35.21
N LEU A 51 -0.48 22.44 36.19
CA LEU A 51 -1.84 22.94 36.05
C LEU A 51 -1.96 24.13 37.02
N ALA A 52 -2.04 25.34 36.46
CA ALA A 52 -2.54 26.60 37.04
C ALA A 52 -2.12 27.71 36.05
N GLY A 53 -2.97 28.53 35.45
CA GLY A 53 -4.38 28.79 35.58
C GLY A 53 -4.57 30.25 35.11
N ALA A 54 -5.39 30.48 34.09
CA ALA A 54 -6.06 31.76 33.83
C ALA A 54 -7.01 31.62 32.64
N LEU A 55 -8.31 31.61 32.94
CA LEU A 55 -9.41 31.79 32.02
C LEU A 55 -9.36 33.19 31.39
N VAL A 56 -9.46 33.30 30.06
CA VAL A 56 -10.00 34.52 29.43
C VAL A 56 -10.91 34.14 28.25
N ALA A 57 -12.07 34.77 28.27
CA ALA A 57 -13.29 34.45 27.55
C ALA A 57 -13.20 34.63 26.03
N VAL A 58 -13.85 33.70 25.31
CA VAL A 58 -14.31 33.90 23.94
C VAL A 58 -15.47 34.89 23.99
N GLY A 59 -15.30 36.06 23.36
CA GLY A 59 -16.35 37.07 23.19
C GLY A 59 -16.39 37.54 21.75
N ALA A 60 -17.33 37.03 20.97
CA ALA A 60 -17.74 37.64 19.72
C ALA A 60 -18.40 38.99 20.03
N VAL A 61 -17.95 40.08 19.41
CA VAL A 61 -18.67 41.35 19.43
C VAL A 61 -18.83 41.86 18.00
N ALA A 62 -20.09 41.79 17.57
CA ALA A 62 -20.61 42.47 16.41
C ALA A 62 -20.48 43.99 16.56
N ALA A 63 -20.22 44.66 15.44
CA ALA A 63 -20.14 46.10 15.34
C ALA A 63 -21.42 46.79 15.81
N THR A 64 -21.31 47.77 16.71
CA THR A 64 -22.03 49.06 16.65
C THR A 64 -21.27 50.08 17.52
N GLY A 65 -21.25 51.33 17.08
CA GLY A 65 -20.37 52.39 17.58
C GLY A 65 -20.53 52.73 19.06
N LEU A 66 -19.39 53.04 19.69
CA LEU A 66 -19.32 53.64 21.01
C LEU A 66 -18.20 54.70 21.00
N SER A 67 -18.54 55.95 21.33
CA SER A 67 -17.57 57.02 21.49
C SER A 67 -16.61 56.67 22.63
N VAL A 68 -15.35 56.44 22.29
CA VAL A 68 -14.29 56.20 23.27
C VAL A 68 -14.00 57.48 24.04
N ASN A 69 -14.37 57.50 25.31
CA ASN A 69 -13.88 58.50 26.26
C ASN A 69 -12.33 58.45 26.27
N SER A 70 -11.69 59.56 25.94
CA SER A 70 -10.21 59.67 25.86
C SER A 70 -9.51 59.31 27.18
N SER A 71 -10.21 59.44 28.31
CA SER A 71 -9.73 59.00 29.62
C SER A 71 -9.63 57.49 29.75
N LEU A 72 -10.56 56.70 29.18
CA LEU A 72 -10.46 55.23 29.21
C LEU A 72 -9.38 54.71 28.26
N ALA A 73 -9.14 55.38 27.13
CA ALA A 73 -8.03 55.03 26.23
C ALA A 73 -6.67 55.29 26.90
N ALA A 74 -6.50 56.43 27.57
CA ALA A 74 -5.29 56.74 28.33
C ALA A 74 -5.07 55.76 29.49
N GLN A 75 -6.15 55.38 30.18
CA GLN A 75 -6.09 54.46 31.30
C GLN A 75 -5.76 53.01 30.85
N ARG A 76 -6.24 52.56 29.69
CA ARG A 76 -5.84 51.27 29.11
C ARG A 76 -4.38 51.24 28.65
N VAL A 77 -3.84 52.34 28.12
CA VAL A 77 -2.41 52.44 27.75
C VAL A 77 -1.52 52.42 29.00
N ALA A 78 -1.94 53.09 30.08
CA ALA A 78 -1.24 53.05 31.37
C ALA A 78 -1.29 51.66 32.04
N GLU A 79 -2.44 50.97 31.99
CA GLU A 79 -2.59 49.61 32.51
C GLU A 79 -1.79 48.58 31.70
N THR A 80 -1.78 48.72 30.37
CA THR A 80 -1.03 47.82 29.48
C THR A 80 0.48 48.03 29.66
N SER A 81 0.94 49.27 29.75
CA SER A 81 2.37 49.58 30.01
C SER A 81 2.81 49.16 31.41
N ALA A 82 1.95 49.29 32.42
CA ALA A 82 2.21 48.76 33.77
C ALA A 82 2.26 47.23 33.80
N LEU A 83 1.44 46.54 33.01
CA LEU A 83 1.45 45.08 32.89
C LEU A 83 2.68 44.57 32.10
N THR A 84 3.11 45.29 31.07
CA THR A 84 4.38 45.03 30.35
C THR A 84 5.59 45.26 31.25
N ALA A 85 5.56 46.30 32.10
CA ALA A 85 6.60 46.55 33.10
C ALA A 85 6.58 45.53 34.25
N SER A 86 5.41 45.05 34.68
CA SER A 86 5.27 44.12 35.81
C SER A 86 5.53 42.65 35.44
N THR A 87 5.34 42.28 34.17
CA THR A 87 5.64 40.93 33.68
C THR A 87 7.12 40.68 33.43
N GLY A 88 7.95 41.73 33.48
CA GLY A 88 9.40 41.59 33.36
C GLY A 88 9.82 40.92 32.05
N LEU A 89 9.14 41.22 30.94
CA LEU A 89 9.62 40.87 29.61
C LEU A 89 10.85 41.73 29.32
N ALA A 90 11.98 41.37 29.91
CA ALA A 90 13.27 41.95 29.60
C ALA A 90 13.53 41.76 28.11
N ALA A 91 14.05 42.80 27.44
CA ALA A 91 14.41 42.73 26.01
C ALA A 91 15.35 41.54 25.69
N GLU A 92 16.12 41.07 26.68
CA GLU A 92 16.95 39.87 26.60
C GLU A 92 16.17 38.56 26.50
N GLN A 93 14.99 38.46 27.12
CA GLN A 93 14.14 37.26 27.02
C GLN A 93 13.50 37.14 25.63
N LEU A 94 13.17 38.26 24.98
CA LEU A 94 12.65 38.28 23.60
C LEU A 94 13.65 37.67 22.60
N GLY A 95 14.96 37.91 22.77
CA GLY A 95 16.00 37.29 21.95
C GLY A 95 16.09 35.77 22.14
N ALA A 96 15.93 35.29 23.37
CA ALA A 96 15.89 33.84 23.65
C ALA A 96 14.64 33.16 23.04
N TYR A 97 13.47 33.80 23.08
CA TYR A 97 12.27 33.28 22.42
C TYR A 97 12.36 33.33 20.89
N ALA A 98 13.01 34.36 20.33
CA ALA A 98 13.25 34.47 18.89
C ALA A 98 14.17 33.35 18.39
N GLY A 99 15.29 33.07 19.07
CA GLY A 99 16.19 31.96 18.72
C GLY A 99 15.55 30.58 18.85
N VAL A 100 14.67 30.38 19.84
CA VAL A 100 13.89 29.13 19.96
C VAL A 100 12.85 29.00 18.83
N ALA A 101 12.22 30.10 18.42
CA ALA A 101 11.25 30.10 17.32
C ALA A 101 11.92 29.83 15.97
N GLU A 102 13.08 30.43 15.71
CA GLU A 102 13.93 30.17 14.54
C GLU A 102 14.37 28.70 14.48
N ALA A 103 14.96 28.17 15.56
CA ALA A 103 15.40 26.79 15.61
C ALA A 103 14.27 25.80 15.34
N LYS A 104 13.04 26.10 15.80
CA LYS A 104 11.87 25.27 15.52
C LYS A 104 11.47 25.32 14.03
N VAL A 105 11.48 26.50 13.42
CA VAL A 105 11.15 26.66 12.00
C VAL A 105 12.16 25.91 11.12
N HIS A 106 13.45 26.04 11.40
CA HIS A 106 14.50 25.32 10.66
C HIS A 106 14.40 23.80 10.85
N ALA A 107 14.12 23.34 12.07
CA ALA A 107 13.90 21.90 12.31
C ALA A 107 12.69 21.37 11.52
N GLU A 108 11.59 22.12 11.46
CA GLU A 108 10.41 21.73 10.66
C GLU A 108 10.69 21.72 9.15
N ALA A 109 11.54 22.63 8.65
CA ALA A 109 12.00 22.64 7.27
C ALA A 109 12.85 21.41 6.95
N GLN A 110 13.84 21.09 7.81
CA GLN A 110 14.69 19.90 7.67
C GLN A 110 13.89 18.59 7.67
N ASP A 111 12.94 18.45 8.60
CA ASP A 111 12.06 17.28 8.66
C ASP A 111 11.22 17.16 7.37
N THR A 112 10.80 18.30 6.81
CA THR A 112 10.00 18.34 5.57
C THR A 112 10.83 17.99 4.35
N LEU A 113 12.06 18.48 4.24
CA LEU A 113 12.99 18.12 3.17
C LEU A 113 13.30 16.62 3.19
N THR A 114 13.57 16.07 4.38
CA THR A 114 13.80 14.61 4.54
C THR A 114 12.60 13.81 4.05
N LEU A 115 11.38 14.20 4.47
CA LEU A 115 10.16 13.54 4.01
C LEU A 115 9.96 13.67 2.50
N ALA A 116 10.22 14.84 1.93
CA ALA A 116 10.06 15.09 0.51
C ALA A 116 11.04 14.27 -0.35
N GLU A 117 12.29 14.12 0.08
CA GLU A 117 13.29 13.27 -0.58
C GLU A 117 12.87 11.80 -0.54
N ASP A 118 12.40 11.30 0.61
CA ASP A 118 11.84 9.95 0.74
C ASP A 118 10.64 9.77 -0.20
N THR A 119 9.73 10.75 -0.26
CA THR A 119 8.58 10.73 -1.18
C THR A 119 9.04 10.70 -2.63
N LEU A 120 9.98 11.56 -3.05
CA LEU A 120 10.52 11.59 -4.42
C LEU A 120 11.07 10.23 -4.84
N SER A 121 11.81 9.54 -3.96
CA SER A 121 12.30 8.19 -4.24
C SER A 121 11.15 7.17 -4.35
N SER A 122 10.12 7.28 -3.50
CA SER A 122 8.98 6.35 -3.50
C SER A 122 8.07 6.47 -4.73
N VAL A 123 8.01 7.66 -5.34
CA VAL A 123 7.13 7.96 -6.48
C VAL A 123 7.87 7.92 -7.82
N GLU A 124 9.17 7.62 -7.81
CA GLU A 124 10.00 7.56 -9.00
C GLU A 124 9.42 6.57 -10.03
N GLY A 125 9.28 7.03 -11.28
CA GLY A 125 8.72 6.23 -12.37
C GLY A 125 7.20 6.01 -12.30
N LYS A 126 6.52 6.50 -11.26
CA LYS A 126 5.06 6.42 -11.12
C LYS A 126 4.34 7.66 -11.64
N ILE A 127 4.89 8.84 -11.34
CA ILE A 127 4.28 10.13 -11.66
C ILE A 127 5.35 11.14 -12.07
N ASP A 128 4.92 12.26 -12.62
CA ASP A 128 5.73 13.47 -12.72
C ASP A 128 5.80 14.15 -11.34
N ALA A 129 6.99 14.15 -10.73
CA ALA A 129 7.24 14.73 -9.42
C ALA A 129 8.04 16.04 -9.48
N ASP A 130 8.18 16.65 -10.67
CA ASP A 130 8.87 17.93 -10.87
C ASP A 130 8.36 19.06 -9.96
N PRO A 131 7.04 19.19 -9.67
CA PRO A 131 6.55 20.18 -8.72
C PRO A 131 7.12 20.00 -7.30
N LEU A 132 7.16 18.76 -6.81
CA LEU A 132 7.74 18.45 -5.50
C LEU A 132 9.24 18.67 -5.49
N ALA A 133 9.96 18.24 -6.53
CA ALA A 133 11.40 18.46 -6.67
C ALA A 133 11.75 19.96 -6.66
N SER A 134 10.93 20.78 -7.32
CA SER A 134 11.09 22.24 -7.33
C SER A 134 10.85 22.87 -5.95
N SER A 135 9.85 22.39 -5.20
CA SER A 135 9.62 22.81 -3.82
C SER A 135 10.77 22.42 -2.88
N VAL A 136 11.32 21.22 -3.04
CA VAL A 136 12.51 20.76 -2.28
C VAL A 136 13.71 21.65 -2.56
N ALA A 137 14.00 21.93 -3.83
CA ALA A 137 15.12 22.80 -4.21
C ALA A 137 14.99 24.21 -3.61
N THR A 138 13.78 24.78 -3.60
CA THR A 138 13.52 26.12 -3.05
C THR A 138 13.62 26.13 -1.53
N LEU A 139 13.06 25.12 -0.84
CA LEU A 139 13.14 25.03 0.62
C LEU A 139 14.54 24.64 1.11
N GLY A 140 15.39 24.01 0.27
CA GLY A 140 16.74 23.59 0.60
C GLY A 140 17.65 24.73 1.10
N ASP A 141 17.39 25.96 0.67
CA ASP A 141 18.13 27.16 1.07
C ASP A 141 17.59 27.82 2.36
N TYR A 142 16.78 27.11 3.17
CA TYR A 142 16.04 27.68 4.31
C TYR A 142 16.88 28.47 5.32
N GLU A 143 18.16 28.17 5.49
CA GLU A 143 19.05 28.87 6.43
C GLU A 143 19.35 30.31 6.01
N ALA A 144 19.19 30.64 4.73
CA ALA A 144 19.40 31.98 4.18
C ALA A 144 18.10 32.79 4.04
N LEU A 145 16.94 32.20 4.34
CA LEU A 145 15.64 32.78 4.10
C LEU A 145 15.02 33.42 5.36
N PRO A 146 14.16 34.45 5.20
CA PRO A 146 13.31 34.96 6.29
C PRO A 146 12.43 33.86 6.90
N LEU A 147 12.21 33.89 8.22
CA LEU A 147 11.49 32.84 8.94
C LEU A 147 10.03 32.66 8.51
N ASP A 148 9.37 33.72 8.05
CA ASP A 148 8.03 33.69 7.47
C ASP A 148 8.04 32.98 6.10
N GLU A 149 9.03 33.26 5.26
CA GLU A 149 9.22 32.57 3.98
C GLU A 149 9.51 31.08 4.17
N VAL A 150 10.38 30.71 5.13
CA VAL A 150 10.65 29.30 5.45
C VAL A 150 9.39 28.57 5.88
N ARG A 151 8.52 29.22 6.68
CA ARG A 151 7.24 28.63 7.11
C ARG A 151 6.31 28.39 5.91
N ASP A 152 6.19 29.37 5.03
CA ASP A 152 5.31 29.28 3.86
C ASP A 152 5.80 28.22 2.87
N LEU A 153 7.12 28.18 2.58
CA LEU A 153 7.74 27.15 1.75
C LEU A 153 7.62 25.76 2.38
N THR A 154 7.75 25.64 3.70
CA THR A 154 7.52 24.38 4.42
C THR A 154 6.08 23.89 4.25
N ILE A 155 5.10 24.78 4.38
CA ILE A 155 3.67 24.45 4.16
C ILE A 155 3.42 24.04 2.71
N SER A 156 3.97 24.78 1.75
CA SER A 156 3.87 24.50 0.32
C SER A 156 4.47 23.14 -0.03
N THR A 157 5.70 22.85 0.44
CA THR A 157 6.38 21.57 0.20
C THR A 157 5.59 20.41 0.81
N ARG A 158 5.04 20.57 2.02
CA ARG A 158 4.13 19.56 2.62
C ARG A 158 2.86 19.34 1.80
N ALA A 159 2.37 20.36 1.10
CA ALA A 159 1.23 20.21 0.21
C ALA A 159 1.61 19.44 -1.07
N GLU A 160 2.77 19.72 -1.66
CA GLU A 160 3.28 18.96 -2.81
C GLU A 160 3.60 17.50 -2.47
N ILE A 161 4.12 17.21 -1.26
CA ILE A 161 4.29 15.84 -0.76
C ILE A 161 2.95 15.09 -0.81
N ARG A 162 1.89 15.65 -0.22
CA ARG A 162 0.57 15.01 -0.19
C ARG A 162 0.03 14.77 -1.60
N LYS A 163 0.16 15.75 -2.49
CA LYS A 163 -0.26 15.59 -3.89
C LYS A 163 0.49 14.46 -4.59
N ALA A 164 1.81 14.37 -4.38
CA ALA A 164 2.63 13.30 -4.95
C ALA A 164 2.22 11.91 -4.41
N GLU A 165 2.01 11.78 -3.10
CA GLU A 165 1.55 10.52 -2.49
C GLU A 165 0.16 10.09 -2.97
N GLU A 166 -0.77 11.03 -3.07
CA GLU A 166 -2.12 10.80 -3.59
C GLU A 166 -2.08 10.38 -5.07
N ALA A 167 -1.29 11.07 -5.89
CA ALA A 167 -1.11 10.73 -7.30
C ALA A 167 -0.44 9.36 -7.50
N ALA A 168 0.57 9.03 -6.70
CA ALA A 168 1.22 7.73 -6.72
C ALA A 168 0.25 6.61 -6.30
N THR A 169 -0.59 6.85 -5.29
CA THR A 169 -1.64 5.90 -4.88
C THR A 169 -2.67 5.70 -5.99
N ALA A 170 -3.07 6.76 -6.69
CA ALA A 170 -3.98 6.68 -7.83
C ALA A 170 -3.37 5.86 -8.98
N HIS A 171 -2.10 6.11 -9.32
CA HIS A 171 -1.37 5.34 -10.32
C HIS A 171 -1.28 3.85 -9.96
N ASP A 172 -0.89 3.53 -8.72
CA ASP A 172 -0.79 2.14 -8.25
C ASP A 172 -2.16 1.43 -8.35
N ARG A 173 -3.26 2.14 -8.04
CA ARG A 173 -4.62 1.60 -8.21
C ARG A 173 -4.95 1.35 -9.68
N GLU A 174 -4.65 2.28 -10.58
CA GLU A 174 -4.90 2.12 -12.02
C GLU A 174 -4.11 0.94 -12.62
N VAL A 175 -2.85 0.79 -12.21
CA VAL A 175 -2.02 -0.37 -12.60
C VAL A 175 -2.65 -1.66 -12.09
N ALA A 176 -3.03 -1.73 -10.80
CA ALA A 176 -3.66 -2.92 -10.23
C ALA A 176 -5.01 -3.26 -10.90
N GLU A 177 -5.84 -2.27 -11.22
CA GLU A 177 -7.10 -2.45 -11.94
C GLU A 177 -6.87 -2.97 -13.36
N ARG A 178 -5.86 -2.44 -14.06
CA ARG A 178 -5.49 -2.91 -15.40
C ARG A 178 -4.96 -4.34 -15.37
N GLU A 179 -4.09 -4.67 -14.42
CA GLU A 179 -3.58 -6.03 -14.25
C GLU A 179 -4.70 -7.02 -13.93
N ALA A 180 -5.66 -6.63 -13.10
CA ALA A 180 -6.84 -7.43 -12.79
C ALA A 180 -7.74 -7.62 -14.02
N ALA A 181 -7.96 -6.57 -14.81
CA ALA A 181 -8.71 -6.64 -16.06
C ALA A 181 -8.02 -7.56 -17.08
N ASP A 182 -6.69 -7.46 -17.22
CA ASP A 182 -5.90 -8.32 -18.10
C ASP A 182 -5.93 -9.78 -17.63
N ALA A 183 -5.89 -10.03 -16.31
CA ALA A 183 -6.03 -11.37 -15.74
C ALA A 183 -7.41 -11.96 -16.01
N LEU A 184 -8.47 -11.17 -15.82
CA LEU A 184 -9.84 -11.56 -16.15
C LEU A 184 -9.98 -11.87 -17.64
N ALA A 185 -9.45 -11.02 -18.51
CA ALA A 185 -9.48 -11.21 -19.96
C ALA A 185 -8.76 -12.51 -20.37
N ARG A 186 -7.59 -12.81 -19.78
CA ARG A 186 -6.89 -14.09 -20.01
C ARG A 186 -7.76 -15.29 -19.61
N ALA A 187 -8.40 -15.24 -18.44
CA ALA A 187 -9.27 -16.30 -17.95
C ALA A 187 -10.55 -16.48 -18.80
N ASN A 188 -11.06 -15.40 -19.39
CA ASN A 188 -12.27 -15.37 -20.22
C ASN A 188 -12.06 -15.83 -21.68
N THR A 189 -11.00 -16.59 -21.93
CA THR A 189 -10.79 -17.30 -23.20
C THR A 189 -11.03 -18.80 -22.99
N PRO A 190 -11.40 -19.57 -24.04
CA PRO A 190 -11.54 -21.03 -23.91
C PRO A 190 -10.33 -21.72 -23.27
N ASP A 191 -9.11 -21.32 -23.65
CA ASP A 191 -7.90 -21.93 -23.13
C ASP A 191 -7.54 -21.43 -21.72
N GLY A 192 -7.75 -20.14 -21.42
CA GLY A 192 -7.60 -19.63 -20.06
C GLY A 192 -8.62 -20.22 -19.08
N ALA A 193 -9.85 -20.45 -19.54
CA ALA A 193 -10.89 -21.13 -18.79
C ALA A 193 -10.50 -22.57 -18.49
N LYS A 194 -9.97 -23.32 -19.48
CA LYS A 194 -9.44 -24.68 -19.25
C LYS A 194 -8.31 -24.68 -18.23
N GLN A 195 -7.35 -23.77 -18.33
CA GLN A 195 -6.25 -23.68 -17.36
C GLN A 195 -6.76 -23.39 -15.94
N THR A 196 -7.71 -22.46 -15.82
CA THR A 196 -8.37 -22.13 -14.56
C THR A 196 -9.09 -23.35 -13.98
N ALA A 197 -9.87 -24.05 -14.80
CA ALA A 197 -10.58 -25.27 -14.40
C ALA A 197 -9.63 -26.39 -13.98
N ARG A 198 -8.51 -26.58 -14.68
CA ARG A 198 -7.49 -27.57 -14.33
C ARG A 198 -6.90 -27.30 -12.94
N ALA A 199 -6.50 -26.05 -12.70
CA ALA A 199 -5.94 -25.64 -11.41
C ALA A 199 -6.96 -25.79 -10.28
N MET A 200 -8.20 -25.37 -10.49
CA MET A 200 -9.29 -25.49 -9.53
C MET A 200 -9.68 -26.96 -9.26
N ALA A 201 -9.78 -27.79 -10.29
CA ALA A 201 -10.11 -29.21 -10.18
C ALA A 201 -9.07 -29.96 -9.34
N ALA A 202 -7.78 -29.72 -9.61
CA ALA A 202 -6.69 -30.33 -8.87
C ALA A 202 -6.63 -29.83 -7.41
N SER A 203 -6.66 -28.51 -7.20
CA SER A 203 -6.47 -27.92 -5.87
C SER A 203 -7.66 -28.11 -4.93
N GLN A 204 -8.90 -28.08 -5.43
CA GLN A 204 -10.10 -28.11 -4.59
C GLN A 204 -10.73 -29.50 -4.47
N TYR A 205 -10.54 -30.37 -5.46
CA TYR A 205 -11.22 -31.67 -5.52
C TYR A 205 -10.25 -32.85 -5.62
N GLY A 206 -8.95 -32.59 -5.78
CA GLY A 206 -7.96 -33.66 -6.00
C GLY A 206 -8.11 -34.36 -7.36
N TRP A 207 -8.89 -33.79 -8.28
CA TRP A 207 -9.11 -34.35 -9.61
C TRP A 207 -7.87 -34.12 -10.48
N GLY A 208 -7.16 -35.22 -10.76
CA GLY A 208 -5.99 -35.23 -11.62
C GLY A 208 -6.34 -35.20 -13.11
N GLU A 209 -5.33 -35.45 -13.94
CA GLU A 209 -5.45 -35.26 -15.39
C GLU A 209 -6.54 -36.11 -16.05
N ALA A 210 -6.75 -37.34 -15.59
CA ALA A 210 -7.77 -38.23 -16.14
C ALA A 210 -9.18 -37.63 -16.02
N GLU A 211 -9.51 -37.11 -14.84
CA GLU A 211 -10.79 -36.43 -14.61
C GLU A 211 -10.87 -35.11 -15.40
N PHE A 212 -9.77 -34.37 -15.47
CA PHE A 212 -9.74 -33.14 -16.26
C PHE A 212 -9.99 -33.38 -17.77
N GLN A 213 -9.51 -34.48 -18.35
CA GLN A 213 -9.80 -34.82 -19.75
C GLN A 213 -11.29 -35.10 -20.01
N CYS A 214 -12.00 -35.68 -19.04
CA CYS A 214 -13.46 -35.85 -19.11
C CYS A 214 -14.17 -34.49 -19.00
N LEU A 215 -13.71 -33.61 -18.10
CA LEU A 215 -14.23 -32.25 -17.96
C LEU A 215 -14.09 -31.45 -19.28
N VAL A 216 -12.92 -31.57 -19.93
CA VAL A 216 -12.67 -30.94 -21.24
C VAL A 216 -13.67 -31.39 -22.28
N GLN A 217 -13.94 -32.69 -22.40
CA GLN A 217 -14.94 -33.20 -23.34
C GLN A 217 -16.34 -32.70 -23.00
N LEU A 218 -16.72 -32.78 -21.73
CA LEU A 218 -18.03 -32.36 -21.24
C LEU A 218 -18.30 -30.89 -21.56
N TRP A 219 -17.49 -29.96 -21.05
CA TRP A 219 -17.75 -28.52 -21.27
C TRP A 219 -17.44 -28.05 -22.69
N THR A 220 -16.68 -28.82 -23.48
CA THR A 220 -16.60 -28.58 -24.93
C THR A 220 -17.93 -28.88 -25.61
N LYS A 221 -18.61 -29.99 -25.25
CA LYS A 221 -19.95 -30.32 -25.78
C LYS A 221 -20.99 -29.26 -25.37
N GLU A 222 -20.91 -28.76 -24.13
CA GLU A 222 -21.88 -27.80 -23.61
C GLU A 222 -21.78 -26.42 -24.28
N SER A 223 -20.57 -25.87 -24.40
CA SER A 223 -20.39 -24.45 -24.75
C SER A 223 -19.16 -24.16 -25.60
N GLY A 224 -18.32 -25.16 -25.87
CA GLY A 224 -16.99 -24.91 -26.40
C GLY A 224 -16.11 -24.07 -25.45
N TRP A 225 -16.36 -24.15 -24.14
CA TRP A 225 -15.70 -23.32 -23.11
C TRP A 225 -15.99 -21.81 -23.21
N ASN A 226 -17.05 -21.40 -23.92
CA ASN A 226 -17.44 -20.01 -24.02
C ASN A 226 -18.28 -19.57 -22.81
N TYR A 227 -17.74 -18.66 -21.99
CA TYR A 227 -18.42 -18.11 -20.81
C TYR A 227 -19.65 -17.26 -21.13
N GLN A 228 -19.80 -16.84 -22.39
CA GLN A 228 -20.97 -16.10 -22.88
C GLN A 228 -21.93 -16.97 -23.69
N ALA A 229 -21.70 -18.29 -23.77
CA ALA A 229 -22.58 -19.18 -24.52
C ALA A 229 -24.01 -19.12 -23.97
N VAL A 230 -24.97 -18.91 -24.86
CA VAL A 230 -26.40 -18.93 -24.52
C VAL A 230 -27.11 -19.91 -25.44
N ASN A 231 -27.78 -20.89 -24.85
CA ASN A 231 -28.71 -21.72 -25.60
C ASN A 231 -30.00 -20.93 -25.87
N ALA A 232 -30.30 -20.67 -27.14
CA ALA A 232 -31.44 -19.83 -27.51
C ALA A 232 -32.82 -20.40 -27.15
N SER A 233 -32.97 -21.73 -27.07
CA SER A 233 -34.25 -22.36 -26.78
C SER A 233 -34.50 -22.54 -25.27
N SER A 234 -33.47 -22.86 -24.49
CA SER A 234 -33.60 -23.11 -23.05
C SER A 234 -33.21 -21.91 -22.17
N GLY A 235 -32.38 -21.00 -22.68
CA GLY A 235 -31.75 -19.94 -21.90
C GLY A 235 -30.60 -20.42 -21.01
N ALA A 236 -30.13 -21.67 -21.18
CA ALA A 236 -28.95 -22.16 -20.49
C ALA A 236 -27.72 -21.30 -20.81
N TYR A 237 -26.90 -21.00 -19.80
CA TYR A 237 -25.87 -19.97 -19.90
C TYR A 237 -24.47 -20.45 -19.47
N GLY A 238 -23.46 -19.92 -20.16
CA GLY A 238 -22.06 -19.99 -19.78
C GLY A 238 -21.38 -21.32 -20.11
N ILE A 239 -20.17 -21.49 -19.57
CA ILE A 239 -19.30 -22.65 -19.81
C ILE A 239 -20.04 -23.96 -19.51
N VAL A 240 -20.78 -23.96 -18.41
CA VAL A 240 -21.44 -25.14 -17.83
C VAL A 240 -22.87 -25.33 -18.34
N GLN A 241 -23.38 -24.41 -19.18
CA GLN A 241 -24.78 -24.35 -19.61
C GLN A 241 -25.77 -24.47 -18.44
N ALA A 242 -25.59 -23.65 -17.41
CA ALA A 242 -26.42 -23.69 -16.20
C ALA A 242 -27.85 -23.21 -16.50
N TRP A 243 -28.83 -23.95 -15.97
CA TRP A 243 -30.23 -23.56 -16.02
C TRP A 243 -30.96 -23.74 -14.67
N PRO A 244 -31.71 -22.72 -14.19
CA PRO A 244 -31.61 -21.31 -14.60
C PRO A 244 -30.22 -20.73 -14.34
N ALA A 245 -29.81 -19.76 -15.18
CA ALA A 245 -28.47 -19.17 -15.16
C ALA A 245 -28.13 -18.49 -13.82
N GLU A 246 -29.14 -17.95 -13.13
CA GLU A 246 -29.02 -17.26 -11.84
C GLU A 246 -28.39 -18.13 -10.75
N LYS A 247 -28.40 -19.46 -10.90
CA LYS A 247 -27.70 -20.38 -9.99
C LYS A 247 -26.20 -20.09 -9.93
N LEU A 248 -25.59 -19.60 -11.01
CA LEU A 248 -24.17 -19.25 -11.05
C LEU A 248 -23.82 -18.14 -10.05
N ALA A 249 -24.79 -17.31 -9.65
CA ALA A 249 -24.59 -16.25 -8.68
C ALA A 249 -24.16 -16.76 -7.29
N THR A 250 -24.42 -18.03 -6.97
CA THR A 250 -23.96 -18.61 -5.70
C THR A 250 -22.45 -18.81 -5.64
N ALA A 251 -21.77 -18.84 -6.79
CA ALA A 251 -20.31 -18.94 -6.86
C ALA A 251 -19.62 -17.57 -6.84
N GLY A 252 -20.32 -16.51 -7.25
CA GLY A 252 -19.84 -15.13 -7.30
C GLY A 252 -20.82 -14.20 -8.03
N ALA A 253 -20.90 -12.93 -7.63
CA ALA A 253 -21.82 -11.95 -8.22
C ALA A 253 -21.45 -11.58 -9.68
N ASP A 254 -20.21 -11.82 -10.09
CA ASP A 254 -19.61 -11.52 -11.39
C ASP A 254 -19.76 -12.65 -12.42
N TRP A 255 -20.61 -13.65 -12.15
CA TRP A 255 -20.75 -14.87 -12.97
C TRP A 255 -21.07 -14.63 -14.46
N ARG A 256 -21.68 -13.50 -14.81
CA ARG A 256 -21.94 -13.13 -16.22
C ARG A 256 -20.70 -12.67 -16.97
N THR A 257 -19.66 -12.26 -16.27
CA THR A 257 -18.44 -11.66 -16.84
C THR A 257 -17.16 -12.39 -16.46
N ASN A 258 -17.27 -13.48 -15.70
CA ASN A 258 -16.11 -14.20 -15.18
C ASN A 258 -16.23 -15.71 -15.38
N ALA A 259 -15.44 -16.26 -16.30
CA ALA A 259 -15.31 -17.68 -16.56
C ALA A 259 -14.93 -18.48 -15.30
N ALA A 260 -14.03 -17.95 -14.47
CA ALA A 260 -13.59 -18.62 -13.24
C ALA A 260 -14.75 -18.83 -12.25
N THR A 261 -15.67 -17.86 -12.16
CA THR A 261 -16.88 -17.99 -11.34
C THR A 261 -17.80 -19.10 -11.85
N GLN A 262 -17.98 -19.20 -13.17
CA GLN A 262 -18.78 -20.27 -13.78
C GLN A 262 -18.13 -21.65 -13.59
N ILE A 263 -16.81 -21.73 -13.75
CA ILE A 263 -16.02 -22.94 -13.52
C ILE A 263 -16.16 -23.40 -12.07
N LYS A 264 -15.99 -22.50 -11.10
CA LYS A 264 -16.14 -22.80 -9.68
C LYS A 264 -17.50 -23.42 -9.39
N TRP A 265 -18.57 -22.82 -9.93
CA TRP A 265 -19.91 -23.37 -9.81
C TRP A 265 -20.03 -24.76 -10.43
N GLY A 266 -19.52 -24.93 -11.66
CA GLY A 266 -19.60 -26.19 -12.40
C GLY A 266 -18.87 -27.34 -11.73
N LEU A 267 -17.67 -27.08 -11.20
CA LEU A 267 -16.90 -28.09 -10.47
C LEU A 267 -17.63 -28.53 -9.19
N ASP A 268 -18.19 -27.59 -8.43
CA ASP A 268 -19.01 -27.90 -7.25
C ASP A 268 -20.25 -28.72 -7.62
N TYR A 269 -20.93 -28.34 -8.70
CA TYR A 269 -22.10 -29.06 -9.18
C TYR A 269 -21.75 -30.50 -9.59
N ILE A 270 -20.67 -30.69 -10.34
CA ILE A 270 -20.17 -32.02 -10.72
C ILE A 270 -19.84 -32.85 -9.48
N ALA A 271 -19.15 -32.27 -8.50
CA ALA A 271 -18.79 -32.98 -7.27
C ALA A 271 -20.02 -33.47 -6.51
N ARG A 272 -21.06 -32.62 -6.37
CA ARG A 272 -22.28 -32.97 -5.64
C ARG A 272 -23.22 -33.89 -6.40
N GLY A 273 -23.34 -33.71 -7.72
CA GLY A 273 -24.30 -34.43 -8.55
C GLY A 273 -23.78 -35.77 -9.08
N TYR A 274 -22.49 -35.81 -9.44
CA TYR A 274 -21.88 -36.93 -10.17
C TYR A 274 -20.70 -37.55 -9.44
N GLY A 275 -20.13 -36.86 -8.46
CA GLY A 275 -18.94 -37.30 -7.74
C GLY A 275 -17.64 -37.00 -8.48
N SER A 276 -17.59 -37.17 -9.81
CA SER A 276 -16.41 -36.82 -10.62
C SER A 276 -16.75 -36.37 -12.05
N PRO A 277 -15.86 -35.61 -12.72
CA PRO A 277 -16.01 -35.23 -14.11
C PRO A 277 -16.23 -36.39 -15.09
N CYS A 278 -15.54 -37.51 -14.91
CA CYS A 278 -15.72 -38.68 -15.76
C CYS A 278 -17.08 -39.35 -15.56
N ALA A 279 -17.60 -39.39 -14.33
CA ALA A 279 -18.96 -39.85 -14.08
C ALA A 279 -20.01 -38.92 -14.74
N ALA A 280 -19.82 -37.60 -14.65
CA ALA A 280 -20.66 -36.61 -15.32
C ALA A 280 -20.62 -36.75 -16.85
N TRP A 281 -19.42 -36.93 -17.41
CA TRP A 281 -19.25 -37.13 -18.85
C TRP A 281 -19.95 -38.40 -19.34
N GLY A 282 -19.75 -39.53 -18.65
CA GLY A 282 -20.43 -40.78 -18.98
C GLY A 282 -21.95 -40.64 -18.94
N HIS A 283 -22.48 -39.90 -17.96
CA HIS A 283 -23.90 -39.57 -17.92
C HIS A 283 -24.34 -38.73 -19.14
N SER A 284 -23.64 -37.64 -19.45
CA SER A 284 -23.93 -36.78 -20.62
C SER A 284 -23.90 -37.53 -21.95
N GLN A 285 -23.02 -38.52 -22.10
CA GLN A 285 -22.99 -39.37 -23.29
C GLN A 285 -24.24 -40.27 -23.41
N SER A 286 -24.84 -40.66 -22.28
CA SER A 286 -26.01 -41.55 -22.26
C SER A 286 -27.35 -40.81 -22.38
N VAL A 287 -27.50 -39.64 -21.75
CA VAL A 287 -28.79 -38.92 -21.66
C VAL A 287 -28.79 -37.55 -22.33
N ASN A 288 -27.66 -37.12 -22.89
CA ASN A 288 -27.47 -35.81 -23.52
C ASN A 288 -27.53 -34.58 -22.60
N TRP A 289 -27.58 -34.77 -21.28
CA TRP A 289 -27.48 -33.73 -20.27
C TRP A 289 -26.65 -34.22 -19.08
N TYR A 290 -26.19 -33.28 -18.25
CA TYR A 290 -25.55 -33.52 -16.96
C TYR A 290 -25.93 -32.39 -15.98
#